data_AF-A0A1A8SG31-F1
#
_entry.id   AF-A0A1A8SG31-F1
#
_cell.length_a   1.000
_cell.length_b   1.000
_cell.length_c   1.000
_cell.angle_alpha   90.00
_cell.angle_beta   90.00
_cell.angle_gamma   90.00
#
_symmetry.space_group_name_H-M   'P 1'
#
loop_
_entity.id
_entity.type
_entity.pdbx_description
1 polymer ?
#
loop_
_entity_poly.entity_id
_entity_poly.type
_entity_poly.pdbx_seq_one_letter_code
_entity_poly.pdbx_strand_id
1 'polypeptide(L)'
;SLKTSLQEHKDTRQQRLEILCKIEKLFIALLEVEEIERMKTTVLSEAEEGRLMEKSQRKVECIYSQLQHHNSTASGEEFLPFLVVSKGKKLLARLLPFLKLDAALTVLHVVTSNLPTLMSRDTEEALPVLYPPLRNVICVLTFNQLITVLKDLTSSESLSTYECLSLA
;
A
#
# COMPACT_ATOMS: atom_id res chain seq x y z
N SER A 1 13.89 -9.41 32.56
CA SER A 1 13.09 -10.21 31.60
C SER A 1 11.60 -9.88 31.57
N LEU A 2 10.85 -9.87 32.69
CA LEU A 2 9.39 -9.59 32.65
C LEU A 2 8.99 -8.13 32.38
N LYS A 3 9.81 -7.15 32.80
CA LYS A 3 9.56 -5.72 32.54
C LYS A 3 9.85 -5.32 31.09
N THR A 4 10.82 -5.97 30.45
CA THR A 4 11.20 -5.72 29.05
C THR A 4 10.16 -6.29 28.08
N SER A 5 9.66 -7.51 28.31
CA SER A 5 8.62 -8.12 27.46
C SER A 5 7.27 -7.40 27.54
N LEU A 6 6.91 -6.83 28.70
CA LEU A 6 5.67 -6.05 28.85
C LEU A 6 5.75 -4.68 28.15
N GLN A 7 6.95 -4.07 28.13
CA GLN A 7 7.17 -2.81 27.43
C GLN A 7 7.13 -3.03 25.92
N GLU A 8 7.80 -4.07 25.41
CA GLU A 8 7.75 -4.47 24.01
C GLU A 8 6.31 -4.75 23.54
N HIS A 9 5.50 -5.47 24.33
CA HIS A 9 4.08 -5.70 24.01
C HIS A 9 3.23 -4.42 23.97
N LYS A 10 3.55 -3.42 24.81
CA LYS A 10 2.86 -2.13 24.79
C LYS A 10 3.25 -1.32 23.55
N ASP A 11 4.53 -1.34 23.19
CA ASP A 11 5.04 -0.64 22.03
C ASP A 11 4.48 -1.24 20.73
N THR A 12 4.36 -2.57 20.62
CA THR A 12 3.74 -3.24 19.46
C THR A 12 2.25 -2.91 19.32
N ARG A 13 1.51 -2.84 20.44
CA ARG A 13 0.08 -2.45 20.44
C ARG A 13 -0.10 -1.00 20.00
N GLN A 14 0.78 -0.12 20.48
CA GLN A 14 0.77 1.30 20.11
C GLN A 14 1.05 1.48 18.62
N GLN A 15 2.08 0.82 18.08
CA GLN A 15 2.39 0.83 16.65
C GLN A 15 1.23 0.30 15.79
N ARG A 16 0.58 -0.79 16.22
CA ARG A 16 -0.60 -1.31 15.51
C ARG A 16 -1.74 -0.30 15.49
N LEU A 17 -1.99 0.38 16.61
CA LEU A 17 -3.03 1.41 16.67
C LEU A 17 -2.70 2.59 15.75
N GLU A 18 -1.44 3.02 15.69
CA GLU A 18 -0.99 4.09 14.80
C GLU A 18 -1.21 3.74 13.32
N ILE A 19 -0.87 2.52 12.91
CA ILE A 19 -1.15 2.00 11.57
C ILE A 19 -2.65 2.07 11.27
N LEU A 20 -3.49 1.56 12.17
CA LEU A 20 -4.94 1.53 11.97
C LEU A 20 -5.52 2.94 11.88
N CYS A 21 -5.13 3.84 12.79
CA CYS A 21 -5.54 5.25 12.74
C CYS A 21 -5.10 5.94 11.45
N LYS A 22 -3.91 5.59 10.95
CA LYS A 22 -3.41 6.14 9.68
C LYS A 22 -4.17 5.57 8.49
N ILE A 23 -4.48 4.27 8.47
CA ILE A 23 -5.34 3.67 7.45
C ILE A 23 -6.66 4.41 7.36
N GLU A 24 -7.33 4.67 8.49
CA GLU A 24 -8.60 5.41 8.50
C GLU A 24 -8.48 6.79 7.85
N LYS A 25 -7.47 7.58 8.24
CA LYS A 25 -7.23 8.91 7.68
C LYS A 25 -6.97 8.88 6.18
N LEU A 26 -6.14 7.94 5.72
CA LEU A 26 -5.82 7.79 4.30
C LEU A 26 -7.02 7.28 3.50
N PHE A 27 -7.85 6.44 4.10
CA PHE A 27 -9.08 5.96 3.46
C PHE A 27 -10.06 7.10 3.23
N ILE A 28 -10.23 8.00 4.21
CA ILE A 28 -11.07 9.20 4.03
C ILE A 28 -10.52 10.07 2.90
N ALA A 29 -9.21 10.32 2.85
CA ALA A 29 -8.59 11.08 1.77
C ALA A 29 -8.78 10.42 0.40
N LEU A 30 -8.73 9.09 0.33
CA LEU A 30 -8.97 8.34 -0.91
C LEU A 30 -10.43 8.43 -1.37
N LEU A 31 -11.40 8.40 -0.45
CA LEU A 31 -12.81 8.60 -0.80
C LEU A 31 -13.03 9.95 -1.47
N GLU A 32 -12.31 10.99 -1.03
CA GLU A 32 -12.38 12.31 -1.67
C GLU A 32 -11.77 12.32 -3.09
N VAL A 33 -10.73 11.52 -3.35
CA VAL A 33 -10.12 11.34 -4.67
C VAL A 33 -11.11 10.65 -5.62
N GLU A 34 -11.71 9.55 -5.18
CA GLU A 34 -12.69 8.80 -5.96
C GLU A 34 -13.95 9.62 -6.24
N GLU A 35 -14.39 10.42 -5.28
CA GLU A 35 -15.51 11.34 -5.45
C GLU A 35 -15.21 12.39 -6.52
N ILE A 36 -14.00 12.96 -6.55
CA ILE A 36 -13.59 13.90 -7.59
C ILE A 36 -13.61 13.23 -8.98
N GLU A 37 -13.07 12.02 -9.10
CA GLU A 37 -13.08 11.28 -10.39
C GLU A 37 -14.51 10.95 -10.83
N ARG A 38 -15.41 10.66 -9.89
CA ARG A 38 -16.83 10.44 -10.18
C ARG A 38 -17.51 11.72 -10.67
N MET A 39 -17.24 12.87 -10.05
CA MET A 39 -17.82 14.16 -10.44
C MET A 39 -17.40 14.62 -11.83
N LYS A 40 -16.18 14.28 -12.27
CA LYS A 40 -15.67 14.56 -13.63
C LYS A 40 -16.59 14.01 -14.74
N THR A 41 -17.22 12.85 -14.51
CA THR A 41 -18.16 12.27 -15.47
C THR A 41 -19.49 13.03 -15.59
N THR A 42 -19.71 14.03 -14.71
CA THR A 42 -20.96 14.78 -14.60
C THR A 42 -20.72 16.25 -14.98
N VAL A 43 -20.72 16.53 -16.29
CA VAL A 43 -20.89 17.87 -16.91
C VAL A 43 -20.20 19.04 -16.17
N LEU A 44 -18.87 19.00 -16.07
CA LEU A 44 -18.07 20.15 -15.62
C LEU A 44 -17.49 20.91 -16.81
N SER A 45 -17.22 22.21 -16.62
CA SER A 45 -16.42 22.99 -17.58
C SER A 45 -14.96 22.49 -17.58
N GLU A 46 -14.28 22.52 -18.73
CA GLU A 46 -12.87 22.08 -18.88
C GLU A 46 -11.94 22.73 -17.84
N ALA A 47 -12.17 24.01 -17.53
CA ALA A 47 -11.36 24.74 -16.54
C ALA A 47 -11.61 24.30 -15.09
N GLU A 48 -12.83 23.83 -14.78
CA GLU A 48 -13.18 23.28 -13.47
C GLU A 48 -12.65 21.86 -13.32
N GLU A 49 -12.76 21.05 -14.37
CA GLU A 49 -12.19 19.71 -14.44
C GLU A 49 -10.68 19.74 -14.21
N GLY A 50 -9.94 20.61 -14.91
CA GLY A 50 -8.50 20.73 -14.74
C GLY A 50 -8.06 21.05 -13.30
N ARG A 51 -8.77 21.97 -12.63
CA ARG A 51 -8.50 22.33 -11.21
C ARG A 51 -8.78 21.16 -10.27
N LEU A 52 -9.84 20.41 -10.52
CA LEU A 52 -10.20 19.25 -9.70
C LEU A 52 -9.23 18.10 -9.90
N MET A 53 -8.78 17.85 -11.13
CA MET A 53 -7.77 16.84 -11.44
C MET A 53 -6.44 17.14 -10.75
N GLU A 54 -5.99 18.40 -10.76
CA GLU A 54 -4.78 18.80 -10.04
C GLU A 54 -4.92 18.59 -8.52
N LYS A 55 -6.07 18.97 -7.96
CA LYS A 55 -6.38 18.74 -6.54
C LYS A 55 -6.40 17.25 -6.20
N SER A 56 -6.99 16.42 -7.06
CA SER A 56 -7.04 14.96 -6.92
C SER A 56 -5.62 14.39 -6.93
N GLN A 57 -4.79 14.77 -7.91
CA GLN A 57 -3.42 14.31 -8.04
C GLN A 57 -2.56 14.67 -6.81
N ARG A 58 -2.68 15.89 -6.28
CA ARG A 58 -1.98 16.29 -5.04
C ARG A 58 -2.39 15.44 -3.84
N LYS A 59 -3.67 15.03 -3.76
CA LYS A 59 -4.14 14.13 -2.71
C LYS A 59 -3.59 12.73 -2.87
N VAL A 60 -3.57 12.19 -4.08
CA VAL A 60 -2.96 10.89 -4.39
C VAL A 60 -1.49 10.87 -3.96
N GLU A 61 -0.73 11.92 -4.31
CA GLU A 61 0.68 12.06 -3.92
C GLU A 61 0.86 12.19 -2.40
N CYS A 62 -0.05 12.90 -1.73
CA CYS A 62 -0.08 12.98 -0.26
C CYS A 62 -0.38 11.61 0.38
N ILE A 63 -1.35 10.86 -0.15
CA ILE A 63 -1.68 9.52 0.36
C ILE A 63 -0.48 8.59 0.18
N TYR A 64 0.10 8.56 -1.03
CA TYR A 64 1.24 7.71 -1.35
C TYR A 64 2.46 8.03 -0.48
N SER A 65 2.83 9.31 -0.36
CA SER A 65 3.93 9.71 0.53
C SER A 65 3.64 9.32 1.98
N GLN A 66 2.42 9.51 2.49
CA GLN A 66 2.13 9.09 3.85
C GLN A 66 2.25 7.57 4.04
N LEU A 67 1.89 6.75 3.06
CA LEU A 67 2.14 5.31 3.12
C LEU A 67 3.64 5.00 3.24
N GLN A 68 4.48 5.69 2.46
CA GLN A 68 5.93 5.50 2.47
C GLN A 68 6.59 5.84 3.82
N HIS A 69 6.17 6.94 4.46
CA HIS A 69 6.87 7.48 5.64
C HIS A 69 6.42 6.85 6.97
N HIS A 70 5.69 5.73 6.99
CA HIS A 70 5.15 5.19 8.25
C HIS A 70 6.22 4.65 9.19
N ASN A 71 7.34 4.16 8.67
CA ASN A 71 8.53 3.83 9.44
C ASN A 71 9.71 3.91 8.47
N SER A 72 10.56 4.92 8.61
CA SER A 72 11.81 5.03 7.85
C SER A 72 12.79 3.95 8.35
N THR A 73 12.45 2.68 8.13
CA THR A 73 13.37 1.57 8.28
C THR A 73 14.09 1.42 6.95
N ALA A 74 15.41 1.33 6.99
CA ALA A 74 16.28 1.22 5.81
C ALA A 74 16.03 -0.02 4.92
N SER A 75 14.98 -0.83 5.20
CA SER A 75 14.64 -2.07 4.50
C SER A 75 13.82 -1.89 3.22
N GLY A 76 13.36 -0.68 2.88
CA GLY A 76 12.61 -0.44 1.62
C GLY A 76 11.21 -1.07 1.58
N GLU A 77 10.71 -1.57 2.72
CA GLU A 77 9.43 -2.29 2.86
C GLU A 77 8.30 -1.38 3.36
N GLU A 78 8.24 -0.17 2.81
CA GLU A 78 7.51 0.97 3.40
C GLU A 78 5.98 0.75 3.50
N PHE A 79 5.41 -0.17 2.71
CA PHE A 79 3.96 -0.47 2.66
C PHE A 79 3.53 -1.71 3.44
N LEU A 80 4.46 -2.58 3.84
CA LEU A 80 4.11 -3.86 4.46
C LEU A 80 3.26 -3.75 5.73
N PRO A 81 3.50 -2.78 6.64
CA PRO A 81 2.66 -2.63 7.83
C PRO A 81 1.18 -2.39 7.52
N PHE A 82 0.86 -1.83 6.34
CA PHE A 82 -0.51 -1.62 5.90
C PHE A 82 -1.10 -2.88 5.26
N LEU A 83 -0.28 -3.62 4.51
CA LEU A 83 -0.70 -4.81 3.75
C LEU A 83 -1.03 -6.01 4.64
N VAL A 84 -0.55 -6.07 5.88
CA VAL A 84 -0.95 -7.13 6.83
C VAL A 84 -2.40 -6.98 7.33
N VAL A 85 -3.05 -5.82 7.11
CA VAL A 85 -4.44 -5.57 7.52
C VAL A 85 -5.35 -5.52 6.29
N SER A 86 -6.52 -6.18 6.36
CA SER A 86 -7.51 -6.23 5.27
C SER A 86 -7.91 -4.85 4.73
N LYS A 87 -8.12 -3.87 5.61
CA LYS A 87 -8.46 -2.50 5.19
C LYS A 87 -7.29 -1.78 4.50
N GLY A 88 -6.05 -2.07 4.89
CA GLY A 88 -4.86 -1.54 4.22
C GLY A 88 -4.66 -2.14 2.82
N LYS A 89 -4.94 -3.44 2.65
CA LYS A 89 -5.00 -4.08 1.31
C LYS A 89 -6.04 -3.40 0.41
N LYS A 90 -7.26 -3.17 0.93
CA LYS A 90 -8.33 -2.47 0.21
C LYS A 90 -7.96 -1.03 -0.14
N LEU A 91 -7.29 -0.31 0.78
CA LEU A 91 -6.80 1.04 0.55
C LEU A 91 -5.83 1.07 -0.64
N LEU A 92 -4.81 0.21 -0.65
CA LEU A 92 -3.83 0.15 -1.74
C LEU A 92 -4.47 -0.30 -3.05
N ALA A 93 -5.36 -1.29 -3.03
CA ALA A 93 -6.07 -1.75 -4.22
C ALA A 93 -6.85 -0.63 -4.91
N ARG A 94 -7.50 0.24 -4.11
CA ARG A 94 -8.29 1.37 -4.60
C ARG A 94 -7.43 2.59 -4.95
N LEU A 95 -6.26 2.74 -4.34
CA LEU A 95 -5.31 3.81 -4.67
C LEU A 95 -4.57 3.55 -5.99
N LEU A 96 -4.24 2.30 -6.30
CA LEU A 96 -3.43 1.90 -7.47
C LEU A 96 -3.87 2.52 -8.81
N PRO A 97 -5.17 2.57 -9.17
CA PRO A 97 -5.64 3.18 -10.40
C PRO A 97 -5.30 4.67 -10.56
N PHE A 98 -5.02 5.36 -9.45
CA PHE A 98 -4.70 6.80 -9.44
C PHE A 98 -3.19 7.07 -9.42
N LEU A 99 -2.36 6.04 -9.20
CA LEU A 99 -0.92 6.21 -9.10
C LEU A 99 -0.28 6.39 -10.48
N LYS A 100 0.78 7.20 -10.53
CA LYS A 100 1.73 7.19 -11.66
C LYS A 100 2.40 5.83 -11.75
N LEU A 101 2.79 5.43 -12.95
CA LEU A 101 3.35 4.10 -13.22
C LEU A 101 4.53 3.76 -12.31
N ASP A 102 5.44 4.69 -12.04
CA ASP A 102 6.62 4.46 -11.17
C ASP A 102 6.21 4.12 -9.72
N ALA A 103 5.20 4.80 -9.19
CA ALA A 103 4.67 4.53 -7.85
C ALA A 103 3.92 3.19 -7.83
N ALA A 104 3.13 2.90 -8.87
CA ALA A 104 2.42 1.63 -9.00
C ALA A 104 3.39 0.43 -9.12
N LEU A 105 4.50 0.62 -9.85
CA LEU A 105 5.60 -0.34 -9.96
C LEU A 105 6.26 -0.59 -8.62
N THR A 106 6.52 0.47 -7.85
CA THR A 106 7.10 0.35 -6.50
C THR A 106 6.19 -0.52 -5.60
N VAL A 107 4.88 -0.28 -5.63
CA VAL A 107 3.91 -1.12 -4.90
C VAL A 107 3.95 -2.57 -5.39
N LEU A 108 3.98 -2.80 -6.70
CA LEU A 108 4.06 -4.14 -7.29
C LEU A 108 5.30 -4.88 -6.81
N HIS A 109 6.48 -4.25 -6.86
CA HIS A 109 7.75 -4.81 -6.39
C HIS A 109 7.67 -5.21 -4.91
N VAL A 110 7.17 -4.32 -4.04
CA VAL A 110 7.04 -4.60 -2.61
C VAL A 110 6.08 -5.77 -2.36
N VAL A 111 4.95 -5.84 -3.08
CA VAL A 111 4.00 -6.94 -2.95
C VAL A 111 4.62 -8.26 -3.43
N THR A 112 5.32 -8.27 -4.56
CA THR A 112 5.91 -9.51 -5.12
C THR A 112 7.07 -10.03 -4.27
N SER A 113 7.96 -9.14 -3.80
CA SER A 113 9.09 -9.53 -2.95
C SER A 113 8.65 -10.03 -1.57
N ASN A 114 7.44 -9.68 -1.13
CA ASN A 114 6.92 -10.05 0.19
C ASN A 114 5.71 -10.98 0.13
N LEU A 115 5.42 -11.55 -1.04
CA LEU A 115 4.22 -12.34 -1.26
C LEU A 115 4.11 -13.53 -0.28
N PRO A 116 5.18 -14.30 0.02
CA PRO A 116 5.10 -15.40 0.99
C PRO A 116 4.67 -14.91 2.39
N THR A 117 5.25 -13.80 2.85
CA THR A 117 4.91 -13.18 4.13
C THR A 117 3.46 -12.72 4.15
N LEU A 118 3.01 -12.02 3.10
CA LEU A 118 1.64 -11.55 2.98
C LEU A 118 0.63 -12.71 2.96
N MET A 119 0.93 -13.79 2.23
CA MET A 119 0.10 -15.00 2.19
C MET A 119 0.02 -15.68 3.55
N SER A 120 1.15 -15.84 4.26
CA SER A 120 1.18 -16.47 5.59
C SER A 120 0.39 -15.67 6.66
N ARG A 121 0.17 -14.38 6.42
CA ARG A 121 -0.53 -13.46 7.35
C ARG A 121 -1.93 -13.08 6.86
N ASP A 122 -2.43 -13.63 5.76
CA ASP A 122 -3.73 -13.26 5.20
C ASP A 122 -4.89 -14.04 5.85
N THR A 123 -5.08 -13.84 7.16
CA THR A 123 -6.13 -14.54 7.92
C THR A 123 -7.55 -14.20 7.50
N GLU A 124 -7.76 -13.06 6.84
CA GLU A 124 -9.07 -12.59 6.37
C GLU A 124 -9.32 -12.89 4.88
N GLU A 125 -8.43 -13.63 4.22
CA GLU A 125 -8.52 -13.96 2.78
C GLU A 125 -8.73 -12.71 1.89
N ALA A 126 -8.13 -11.59 2.29
CA ALA A 126 -8.34 -10.30 1.67
C ALA A 126 -7.27 -9.95 0.62
N LEU A 127 -6.18 -10.71 0.55
CA LEU A 127 -5.08 -10.50 -0.41
C LEU A 127 -5.53 -10.48 -1.89
N PRO A 128 -6.50 -11.31 -2.34
CA PRO A 128 -6.98 -11.30 -3.73
C PRO A 128 -7.54 -9.95 -4.20
N VAL A 129 -7.92 -9.03 -3.30
CA VAL A 129 -8.38 -7.68 -3.67
C VAL A 129 -7.34 -6.87 -4.44
N LEU A 130 -6.05 -7.19 -4.27
CA LEU A 130 -4.95 -6.54 -4.98
C LEU A 130 -4.79 -7.04 -6.42
N TYR A 131 -5.34 -8.20 -6.77
CA TYR A 131 -5.10 -8.81 -8.08
C TYR A 131 -5.60 -7.96 -9.25
N PRO A 132 -6.86 -7.46 -9.28
CA PRO A 132 -7.33 -6.65 -10.41
C PRO A 132 -6.48 -5.40 -10.69
N PRO A 133 -6.14 -4.54 -9.70
CA PRO A 133 -5.32 -3.37 -9.97
C PRO A 133 -3.86 -3.72 -10.30
N LEU A 134 -3.26 -4.73 -9.66
CA LEU A 134 -1.89 -5.15 -9.99
C LEU A 134 -1.80 -5.75 -11.41
N ARG A 135 -2.82 -6.51 -11.83
CA ARG A 135 -2.92 -7.00 -13.20
C ARG A 135 -2.90 -5.85 -14.20
N ASN A 136 -3.62 -4.76 -13.92
CA ASN A 136 -3.64 -3.59 -14.80
C ASN A 136 -2.26 -2.93 -14.91
N VAL A 137 -1.51 -2.86 -13.81
CA VAL A 137 -0.11 -2.38 -13.82
C VAL A 137 0.76 -3.31 -14.66
N ILE A 138 0.65 -4.62 -14.46
CA ILE A 138 1.41 -5.63 -15.23
C ILE A 138 1.16 -5.50 -16.74
N CYS A 139 -0.09 -5.23 -17.15
CA CYS A 139 -0.46 -5.10 -18.56
C CYS A 139 0.23 -3.93 -19.29
N VAL A 140 0.74 -2.93 -18.57
CA VAL A 140 1.39 -1.75 -19.18
C VAL A 140 2.91 -1.76 -19.03
N LEU A 141 3.50 -2.82 -18.48
CA LEU A 141 4.94 -2.90 -18.27
C LEU A 141 5.69 -3.18 -19.56
N THR A 142 6.87 -2.58 -19.66
CA THR A 142 7.88 -3.01 -20.63
C THR A 142 8.38 -4.41 -20.28
N PHE A 143 8.93 -5.12 -21.27
CA PHE A 143 9.53 -6.44 -21.03
C PHE A 143 10.58 -6.42 -19.92
N ASN A 144 11.45 -5.42 -19.89
CA ASN A 144 12.49 -5.31 -18.86
C ASN A 144 11.90 -5.14 -17.46
N GLN A 145 10.87 -4.30 -17.30
CA GLN A 145 10.17 -4.13 -16.02
C GLN A 145 9.49 -5.43 -15.58
N LEU A 146 8.84 -6.15 -16.51
CA LEU A 146 8.22 -7.44 -16.22
C LEU A 146 9.25 -8.47 -15.75
N ILE A 147 10.42 -8.55 -16.39
CA ILE A 147 11.50 -9.44 -15.98
C ILE A 147 11.98 -9.11 -14.56
N THR A 148 12.10 -7.82 -14.19
CA THR A 148 12.45 -7.43 -12.81
C THR A 148 11.42 -7.92 -11.80
N VAL A 149 10.13 -7.72 -12.07
CA VAL A 149 9.05 -8.20 -11.18
C VAL A 149 9.08 -9.73 -11.03
N LEU A 150 9.34 -10.46 -12.11
CA LEU A 150 9.46 -11.92 -12.06
C LEU A 150 10.68 -12.37 -11.25
N LYS A 151 11.82 -11.67 -11.36
CA LYS A 151 12.99 -11.94 -10.54
C LYS A 151 12.69 -11.76 -9.06
N ASP A 152 12.03 -10.67 -8.70
CA ASP A 152 11.64 -10.40 -7.31
C ASP A 152 10.76 -11.50 -6.74
N LEU A 153 9.77 -11.97 -7.51
CA LEU A 153 8.89 -13.07 -7.12
C LEU A 153 9.63 -14.39 -6.89
N THR A 154 10.71 -14.63 -7.64
CA THR A 154 11.50 -15.87 -7.54
C THR A 154 12.69 -15.77 -6.58
N SER A 155 12.98 -14.58 -6.05
CA SER A 155 14.12 -14.36 -5.17
C SER A 155 13.79 -14.85 -3.76
N SER A 156 14.61 -15.75 -3.22
CA SER A 156 14.33 -16.45 -1.94
C SER A 156 14.66 -15.62 -0.67
N GLU A 157 14.86 -14.31 -0.79
CA GLU A 157 15.36 -13.46 0.31
C GLU A 157 14.30 -13.03 1.33
N SER A 158 13.00 -13.26 1.09
CA SER A 158 11.92 -12.68 1.89
C SER A 158 11.67 -13.33 3.28
N LEU A 159 12.60 -14.13 3.79
CA LEU A 159 12.40 -14.99 4.97
C LEU A 159 12.96 -14.46 6.29
N SER A 160 13.72 -13.36 6.33
CA SER A 160 14.60 -13.10 7.50
C SER A 160 14.31 -11.90 8.43
N THR A 161 13.29 -11.05 8.23
CA THR A 161 13.30 -9.75 8.97
C THR A 161 12.10 -9.45 9.86
N TYR A 162 11.04 -10.27 9.87
CA TYR A 162 9.82 -9.96 10.66
C TYR A 162 9.56 -10.88 11.86
N GLU A 163 10.51 -11.74 12.25
CA GLU A 163 10.41 -12.48 13.52
C GLU A 163 10.28 -11.54 14.75
N CYS A 164 10.67 -10.26 14.63
CA CYS A 164 10.48 -9.27 15.71
C CYS A 164 9.04 -8.79 15.93
N LEU A 165 8.09 -9.07 15.04
CA LEU A 165 6.68 -8.67 15.22
C LEU A 165 5.72 -9.87 15.37
N SER A 166 6.26 -11.09 15.47
CA SER A 166 5.48 -12.33 15.44
C SER A 166 5.50 -13.16 16.71
N LEU A 167 5.47 -12.53 17.89
CA LEU A 167 5.08 -13.25 19.10
C LEU A 167 3.58 -13.01 19.35
N ALA A 168 2.80 -13.97 18.83
CA ALA A 168 1.41 -14.20 19.18
C ALA A 168 1.26 -14.51 20.68
#